data_AF-A0A819MJV2-F1
#
_entry.id   AF-A0A819MJV2-F1
#
_cell.length_a   1.000
_cell.length_b   1.000
_cell.length_c   1.000
_cell.angle_alpha   90.00
_cell.angle_beta   90.00
_cell.angle_gamma   90.00
#
_symmetry.space_group_name_H-M   'P 1'
#
loop_
_entity.id
_entity.type
_entity.pdbx_description
1 polymer ?
#
loop_
_entity_poly.entity_id
_entity_poly.type
_entity_poly.pdbx_seq_one_letter_code
_entity_poly.pdbx_strand_id
1 'polypeptide(L)'
;MLQKLNNCTTTSNVTCCIHQAFIQQAIIHPKKLAVTLDDQSLTYSELLARVQHLTLVLINDNNVQPGDIVCQCVDRSIEMIIGIMGIMMSGAVYAPLNPNDPLDRLESLIHQVNAKLVLVNRMSHSYVSMLSVPIVNISEVIESQDSLDDAQIKQLSQVAVTPDSICHIVFTSGTTGTPKAVQIRHCNFMAYMETHVIQTDDIVLQLTSSTFDAHLDEIDVALVRGAQLVLLKPGGHFDFDYVTQTIYDTEVTFVGPVPSWMNALGKFLSENRRAQERVKSVRWWYLGGEEKKELHV
;
A
#
# COMPACT_ATOMS: atom_id res chain seq x y z
N MET A 1 -19.56 30.40 7.69
CA MET A 1 -18.83 29.52 6.74
C MET A 1 -18.29 28.29 7.44
N LEU A 2 -17.44 28.44 8.48
CA LEU A 2 -16.94 27.31 9.30
C LEU A 2 -18.05 26.43 9.91
N GLN A 3 -19.11 27.02 10.47
CA GLN A 3 -20.27 26.24 10.97
C GLN A 3 -21.02 25.48 9.87
N LYS A 4 -21.02 25.95 8.62
CA LYS A 4 -21.60 25.22 7.49
C LYS A 4 -20.68 24.09 7.01
N LEU A 5 -19.36 24.28 7.08
CA LEU A 5 -18.35 23.26 6.77
C LEU A 5 -18.32 22.15 7.84
N ASN A 6 -18.55 22.48 9.11
CA ASN A 6 -18.62 21.52 10.22
C ASN A 6 -19.94 20.72 10.28
N ASN A 7 -20.95 21.10 9.49
CA ASN A 7 -22.25 20.43 9.44
C ASN A 7 -22.31 19.27 8.42
N CYS A 8 -21.18 18.88 7.82
CA CYS A 8 -21.07 17.61 7.08
C CYS A 8 -20.98 16.44 8.08
N THR A 9 -22.09 16.13 8.74
CA THR A 9 -22.20 15.05 9.72
C THR A 9 -22.65 13.75 9.06
N THR A 10 -22.10 13.41 7.89
CA THR A 10 -22.27 12.07 7.33
C THR A 10 -21.54 11.10 8.25
N THR A 11 -22.27 10.42 9.12
CA THR A 11 -21.74 9.34 9.94
C THR A 11 -21.59 8.11 9.05
N SER A 12 -20.36 7.82 8.63
CA SER A 12 -20.03 6.53 8.03
C SER A 12 -20.23 5.44 9.09
N ASN A 13 -21.08 4.46 8.78
CA ASN A 13 -21.27 3.29 9.64
C ASN A 13 -20.25 2.22 9.23
N VAL A 14 -18.98 2.43 9.59
CA VAL A 14 -17.91 1.46 9.28
C VAL A 14 -18.10 0.20 10.13
N THR A 15 -18.37 -0.92 9.47
CA THR A 15 -18.54 -2.22 10.13
C THR A 15 -17.49 -3.26 9.76
N CYS A 16 -16.57 -2.95 8.85
CA CYS A 16 -15.54 -3.88 8.40
C CYS A 16 -14.13 -3.25 8.44
N CYS A 17 -13.13 -4.12 8.58
CA CYS A 17 -11.71 -3.77 8.49
C CYS A 17 -11.22 -3.85 7.04
N ILE A 18 -10.08 -3.21 6.76
CA ILE A 18 -9.46 -3.14 5.42
C ILE A 18 -9.23 -4.53 4.82
N HIS A 19 -8.60 -5.45 5.57
CA HIS A 19 -8.33 -6.81 5.11
C HIS A 19 -9.62 -7.61 4.83
N GLN A 20 -10.70 -7.38 5.59
CA GLN A 20 -11.99 -8.02 5.33
C GLN A 20 -12.60 -7.54 4.02
N ALA A 21 -12.51 -6.24 3.74
CA ALA A 21 -13.01 -5.67 2.50
C ALA A 21 -12.18 -6.13 1.29
N PHE A 22 -10.85 -6.24 1.43
CA PHE A 22 -9.99 -6.88 0.42
C PHE A 22 -10.39 -8.34 0.14
N ILE A 23 -10.59 -9.16 1.18
CA ILE A 23 -11.05 -10.56 1.03
C ILE A 23 -12.38 -10.60 0.26
N GLN A 24 -13.32 -9.71 0.58
CA GLN A 24 -14.61 -9.63 -0.12
C GLN A 24 -14.42 -9.34 -1.60
N GLN A 25 -13.59 -8.36 -1.97
CA GLN A 25 -13.30 -8.07 -3.37
C GLN A 25 -12.65 -9.25 -4.07
N ALA A 26 -11.76 -9.97 -3.39
CA ALA A 26 -11.10 -11.12 -3.96
C ALA A 26 -12.05 -12.30 -4.26
N ILE A 27 -13.08 -12.47 -3.41
CA ILE A 27 -14.16 -13.45 -3.63
C ILE A 27 -15.10 -13.01 -4.77
N ILE A 28 -15.41 -11.71 -4.87
CA ILE A 28 -16.32 -11.18 -5.89
C ILE A 28 -15.65 -11.14 -7.28
N HIS A 29 -14.37 -10.80 -7.35
CA HIS A 29 -13.63 -10.56 -8.59
C HIS A 29 -12.37 -11.45 -8.74
N PRO A 30 -12.46 -12.78 -8.55
CA PRO A 30 -11.28 -13.65 -8.39
C PRO A 30 -10.34 -13.65 -9.61
N LYS A 31 -10.88 -13.45 -10.81
CA LYS A 31 -10.13 -13.48 -12.08
C LYS A 31 -9.66 -12.10 -12.55
N LYS A 32 -10.04 -11.04 -11.85
CA LYS A 32 -9.64 -9.69 -12.21
C LYS A 32 -8.21 -9.45 -11.76
N LEU A 33 -7.41 -8.72 -12.54
CA LEU A 33 -6.09 -8.26 -12.13
C LEU A 33 -6.19 -7.37 -10.89
N ALA A 34 -5.48 -7.75 -9.83
CA ALA A 34 -5.38 -6.98 -8.60
C ALA A 34 -4.11 -6.12 -8.61
N VAL A 35 -2.98 -6.70 -8.98
CA VAL A 35 -1.69 -6.01 -9.00
C VAL A 35 -0.89 -6.37 -10.24
N THR A 36 -0.19 -5.39 -10.80
CA THR A 36 0.71 -5.55 -11.94
C THR A 36 2.00 -4.77 -11.70
N LEU A 37 3.14 -5.37 -12.02
CA LEU A 37 4.45 -4.74 -12.04
C LEU A 37 5.17 -5.24 -13.28
N ASP A 38 5.35 -4.34 -14.26
CA ASP A 38 5.92 -4.67 -15.57
C ASP A 38 5.22 -5.90 -16.20
N ASP A 39 5.93 -7.01 -16.42
CA ASP A 39 5.41 -8.25 -17.01
C ASP A 39 4.78 -9.21 -15.99
N GLN A 40 4.88 -8.92 -14.70
CA GLN A 40 4.31 -9.71 -13.63
C GLN A 40 2.93 -9.19 -13.25
N SER A 41 1.98 -10.09 -13.07
CA SER A 41 0.64 -9.74 -12.59
C SER A 41 0.05 -10.82 -11.72
N LEU A 42 -0.86 -10.41 -10.84
CA LEU A 42 -1.71 -11.32 -10.09
C LEU A 42 -3.15 -10.89 -10.21
N THR A 43 -4.00 -11.88 -10.41
CA THR A 43 -5.42 -11.74 -10.14
C THR A 43 -5.67 -11.60 -8.64
N TYR A 44 -6.86 -11.13 -8.28
CA TYR A 44 -7.29 -11.06 -6.89
C TYR A 44 -7.22 -12.41 -6.18
N SER A 45 -7.57 -13.52 -6.85
CA SER A 45 -7.49 -14.86 -6.25
C SER A 45 -6.04 -15.30 -6.00
N GLU A 46 -5.14 -15.03 -6.94
CA GLU A 46 -3.71 -15.36 -6.79
C GLU A 46 -3.03 -14.48 -5.73
N LEU A 47 -3.40 -13.19 -5.66
CA LEU A 47 -2.92 -12.30 -4.61
C LEU A 47 -3.42 -12.78 -3.24
N LEU A 48 -4.71 -13.12 -3.12
CA LEU A 48 -5.28 -13.63 -1.88
C LEU A 48 -4.61 -14.93 -1.42
N ALA A 49 -4.25 -15.84 -2.35
CA ALA A 49 -3.56 -17.09 -2.03
C ALA A 49 -2.21 -16.83 -1.36
N ARG A 50 -1.41 -15.93 -1.93
CA ARG A 50 -0.09 -15.57 -1.39
C ARG A 50 -0.19 -14.81 -0.08
N VAL A 51 -1.20 -13.95 0.05
CA VAL A 51 -1.50 -13.24 1.30
C VAL A 51 -1.90 -14.22 2.40
N GLN A 52 -2.81 -15.17 2.11
CA GLN A 52 -3.21 -16.23 3.05
C GLN A 52 -1.99 -17.00 3.55
N HIS A 53 -1.12 -17.44 2.64
CA HIS A 53 0.05 -18.21 3.03
C HIS A 53 1.00 -17.41 3.94
N LEU A 54 1.31 -16.17 3.57
CA LEU A 54 2.13 -15.30 4.43
C LEU A 54 1.48 -15.08 5.80
N THR A 55 0.18 -14.82 5.84
CA THR A 55 -0.56 -14.65 7.10
C THR A 55 -0.45 -15.88 8.01
N LEU A 56 -0.53 -17.09 7.46
CA LEU A 56 -0.39 -18.32 8.23
C LEU A 56 1.03 -18.49 8.79
N VAL A 57 2.07 -18.16 8.02
CA VAL A 57 3.46 -18.16 8.51
C VAL A 57 3.67 -17.14 9.63
N LEU A 58 3.07 -15.94 9.50
CA LEU A 58 3.11 -14.92 10.55
C LEU A 58 2.48 -15.44 11.85
N ILE A 59 1.31 -16.06 11.77
CA ILE A 59 0.58 -16.55 12.96
C ILE A 59 1.23 -17.80 13.54
N ASN A 60 1.44 -18.83 12.74
CA ASN A 60 1.79 -20.17 13.22
C ASN A 60 3.28 -20.28 13.56
N ASP A 61 4.15 -19.75 12.71
CA ASP A 61 5.60 -19.96 12.84
C ASP A 61 6.26 -18.82 13.62
N ASN A 62 5.68 -17.62 13.57
CA ASN A 62 6.24 -16.41 14.21
C ASN A 62 5.40 -15.90 15.39
N ASN A 63 4.27 -16.55 15.68
CA ASN A 63 3.40 -16.22 16.80
C ASN A 63 3.02 -14.72 16.83
N VAL A 64 2.69 -14.17 15.66
CA VAL A 64 2.09 -12.84 15.52
C VAL A 64 0.67 -12.88 16.05
N GLN A 65 0.34 -11.93 16.90
CA GLN A 65 -0.97 -11.79 17.53
C GLN A 65 -1.65 -10.48 17.09
N PRO A 66 -3.00 -10.40 17.16
CA PRO A 66 -3.72 -9.16 16.89
C PRO A 66 -3.17 -7.99 17.70
N GLY A 67 -2.86 -6.87 17.02
CA GLY A 67 -2.27 -5.68 17.62
C GLY A 67 -0.74 -5.68 17.73
N ASP A 68 -0.05 -6.79 17.45
CA ASP A 68 1.42 -6.78 17.28
C ASP A 68 1.77 -5.84 16.12
N ILE A 69 2.92 -5.16 16.23
CA ILE A 69 3.42 -4.29 15.16
C ILE A 69 4.43 -5.06 14.34
N VAL A 70 4.17 -5.18 13.04
CA VAL A 70 5.08 -5.80 12.09
C VAL A 70 5.61 -4.71 11.17
N CYS A 71 6.93 -4.50 11.24
CA CYS A 71 7.60 -3.59 10.34
C CYS A 71 7.82 -4.28 8.99
N GLN A 72 7.79 -3.53 7.89
CA GLN A 72 8.12 -4.05 6.56
C GLN A 72 9.16 -3.17 5.91
N CYS A 73 10.33 -3.76 5.62
CA CYS A 73 11.45 -3.10 4.97
C CYS A 73 11.58 -3.60 3.52
N VAL A 74 10.62 -3.23 2.67
CA VAL A 74 10.49 -3.72 1.29
C VAL A 74 10.16 -2.53 0.38
N ASP A 75 10.94 -2.34 -0.67
CA ASP A 75 10.64 -1.35 -1.73
C ASP A 75 9.49 -1.86 -2.61
N ARG A 76 8.97 -1.01 -3.52
CA ARG A 76 7.84 -1.36 -4.39
C ARG A 76 8.07 -2.66 -5.14
N SER A 77 7.21 -3.62 -4.84
CA SER A 77 7.15 -4.92 -5.49
C SER A 77 5.80 -5.58 -5.20
N ILE A 78 5.49 -6.68 -5.87
CA ILE A 78 4.28 -7.46 -5.55
C ILE A 78 4.35 -8.01 -4.11
N GLU A 79 5.55 -8.37 -3.64
CA GLU A 79 5.78 -8.79 -2.26
C GLU A 79 5.49 -7.68 -1.24
N MET A 80 5.69 -6.41 -1.60
CA MET A 80 5.28 -5.28 -0.76
C MET A 80 3.77 -5.35 -0.46
N ILE A 81 2.96 -5.60 -1.50
CA ILE A 81 1.50 -5.69 -1.39
C ILE A 81 1.08 -6.92 -0.60
N ILE A 82 1.72 -8.07 -0.87
CA ILE A 82 1.47 -9.31 -0.13
C ILE A 82 1.77 -9.11 1.36
N GLY A 83 2.89 -8.46 1.69
CA GLY A 83 3.29 -8.14 3.06
C GLY A 83 2.30 -7.23 3.78
N ILE A 84 1.90 -6.12 3.17
CA ILE A 84 0.92 -5.17 3.73
C ILE A 84 -0.40 -5.89 4.08
N MET A 85 -0.96 -6.62 3.12
CA MET A 85 -2.23 -7.32 3.30
C MET A 85 -2.10 -8.50 4.26
N GLY A 86 -0.96 -9.22 4.21
CA GLY A 86 -0.69 -10.36 5.08
C GLY A 86 -0.57 -9.98 6.55
N ILE A 87 0.09 -8.85 6.83
CA ILE A 87 0.17 -8.26 8.17
C ILE A 87 -1.23 -7.90 8.68
N MET A 88 -1.99 -7.12 7.91
CA MET A 88 -3.34 -6.73 8.33
C MET A 88 -4.29 -7.91 8.48
N MET A 89 -4.19 -8.93 7.63
CA MET A 89 -5.01 -10.14 7.71
C MET A 89 -4.64 -11.04 8.90
N SER A 90 -3.43 -10.91 9.46
CA SER A 90 -3.07 -11.51 10.76
C SER A 90 -3.65 -10.75 11.97
N GLY A 91 -4.26 -9.59 11.73
CA GLY A 91 -4.71 -8.65 12.77
C GLY A 91 -3.60 -7.76 13.34
N ALA A 92 -2.39 -7.86 12.79
CA ALA A 92 -1.25 -7.04 13.16
C ALA A 92 -1.29 -5.65 12.48
N VAL A 93 -0.46 -4.76 12.99
CA VAL A 93 -0.31 -3.38 12.53
C VAL A 93 0.87 -3.28 11.57
N TYR A 94 0.63 -2.76 10.38
CA TYR A 94 1.67 -2.50 9.37
C TYR A 94 2.46 -1.23 9.68
N ALA A 95 3.79 -1.31 9.66
CA ALA A 95 4.67 -0.15 9.74
C ALA A 95 5.74 -0.17 8.61
N PRO A 96 5.76 0.79 7.68
CA PRO A 96 6.72 0.83 6.59
C PRO A 96 8.10 1.29 7.09
N LEU A 97 9.15 0.66 6.57
CA LEU A 97 10.54 1.07 6.69
C LEU A 97 11.12 1.30 5.30
N ASN A 98 11.96 2.32 5.16
CA ASN A 98 12.67 2.57 3.90
C ASN A 98 13.92 1.68 3.83
N PRO A 99 14.04 0.76 2.86
CA PRO A 99 15.23 -0.09 2.73
C PRO A 99 16.52 0.68 2.43
N ASN A 100 16.43 1.96 2.05
CA ASN A 100 17.58 2.83 1.81
C ASN A 100 17.99 3.65 3.05
N ASP A 101 17.25 3.57 4.17
CA ASP A 101 17.63 4.26 5.40
C ASP A 101 18.82 3.55 6.07
N PRO A 102 19.73 4.29 6.74
CA PRO A 102 20.82 3.69 7.51
C PRO A 102 20.31 2.72 8.60
N LEU A 103 21.04 1.64 8.87
CA LEU A 103 20.67 0.63 9.88
C LEU A 103 20.32 1.22 11.24
N ASP A 104 21.12 2.15 11.77
CA ASP A 104 20.86 2.79 13.07
C ASP A 104 19.49 3.49 13.10
N ARG A 105 19.06 4.06 11.97
CA ARG A 105 17.74 4.68 11.83
C ARG A 105 16.65 3.62 11.81
N LEU A 106 16.83 2.54 11.04
CA LEU A 106 15.89 1.42 11.01
C LEU A 106 15.69 0.81 12.40
N GLU A 107 16.78 0.54 13.12
CA GLU A 107 16.73 0.04 14.50
C GLU A 107 16.00 1.02 15.42
N SER A 108 16.27 2.32 15.32
CA SER A 108 15.58 3.32 16.12
C SER A 108 14.07 3.31 15.90
N LEU A 109 13.61 3.19 14.65
CA LEU A 109 12.18 3.11 14.32
C LEU A 109 11.54 1.82 14.81
N ILE A 110 12.22 0.69 14.62
CA ILE A 110 11.80 -0.64 15.10
C ILE A 110 11.62 -0.65 16.62
N HIS A 111 12.59 -0.12 17.35
CA HIS A 111 12.52 -0.02 18.81
C HIS A 111 11.43 0.95 19.27
N GLN A 112 11.25 2.08 18.56
CA GLN A 112 10.22 3.08 18.91
C GLN A 112 8.82 2.47 18.95
N VAL A 113 8.52 1.53 18.04
CA VAL A 113 7.20 0.89 17.95
C VAL A 113 7.15 -0.48 18.61
N ASN A 114 8.25 -0.93 19.23
CA ASN A 114 8.39 -2.27 19.80
C ASN A 114 7.95 -3.36 18.80
N ALA A 115 8.50 -3.31 17.58
CA ALA A 115 8.09 -4.22 16.52
C ALA A 115 8.35 -5.68 16.90
N LYS A 116 7.38 -6.54 16.61
CA LYS A 116 7.44 -7.99 16.83
C LYS A 116 8.47 -8.65 15.92
N LEU A 117 8.47 -8.26 14.65
CA LEU A 117 9.37 -8.75 13.61
C LEU A 117 9.43 -7.76 12.44
N VAL A 118 10.35 -8.00 11.52
CA VAL A 118 10.49 -7.26 10.26
C VAL A 118 10.29 -8.19 9.06
N LEU A 119 9.34 -7.84 8.19
CA LEU A 119 9.21 -8.44 6.87
C LEU A 119 10.20 -7.82 5.89
N VAL A 120 10.85 -8.67 5.09
CA VAL A 120 11.83 -8.29 4.07
C VAL A 120 11.59 -9.11 2.80
N ASN A 121 12.24 -8.74 1.70
CA ASN A 121 12.31 -9.55 0.49
C ASN A 121 13.76 -9.87 0.16
N ARG A 122 14.00 -10.71 -0.86
CA ARG A 122 15.35 -11.10 -1.29
C ARG A 122 16.31 -9.91 -1.50
N MET A 123 15.80 -8.77 -1.97
CA MET A 123 16.59 -7.57 -2.26
C MET A 123 17.02 -6.81 -0.99
N SER A 124 16.16 -6.73 0.02
CA SER A 124 16.40 -6.03 1.28
C SER A 124 17.08 -6.91 2.34
N HIS A 125 16.88 -8.23 2.28
CA HIS A 125 17.31 -9.19 3.30
C HIS A 125 18.79 -9.08 3.65
N SER A 126 19.70 -9.00 2.66
CA SER A 126 21.14 -8.94 2.92
C SER A 126 21.60 -7.67 3.65
N TYR A 127 20.83 -6.58 3.53
CA TYR A 127 21.16 -5.32 4.20
C TYR A 127 20.70 -5.35 5.66
N VAL A 128 19.51 -5.90 5.92
CA VAL A 128 18.84 -5.81 7.21
C VAL A 128 18.98 -7.05 8.09
N SER A 129 19.70 -8.08 7.63
CA SER A 129 19.93 -9.30 8.41
C SER A 129 20.67 -9.07 9.74
N MET A 130 21.23 -7.87 9.94
CA MET A 130 21.91 -7.45 11.16
C MET A 130 20.98 -6.83 12.22
N LEU A 131 19.71 -6.62 11.90
CA LEU A 131 18.74 -6.06 12.86
C LEU A 131 18.54 -6.99 14.06
N SER A 132 18.27 -6.39 15.22
CA SER A 132 18.11 -7.08 16.51
C SER A 132 16.78 -7.82 16.70
N VAL A 133 15.89 -7.79 15.71
CA VAL A 133 14.54 -8.35 15.77
C VAL A 133 14.39 -9.53 14.80
N PRO A 134 13.42 -10.44 15.02
CA PRO A 134 13.14 -11.52 14.07
C PRO A 134 12.87 -10.99 12.66
N ILE A 135 13.37 -11.69 11.65
CA ILE A 135 13.23 -11.32 10.24
C ILE A 135 12.53 -12.46 9.51
N VAL A 136 11.55 -12.12 8.68
CA VAL A 136 10.86 -13.06 7.80
C VAL A 136 11.00 -12.60 6.37
N ASN A 137 11.56 -13.46 5.51
CA ASN A 137 11.74 -13.18 4.09
C ASN A 137 10.50 -13.59 3.28
N ILE A 138 9.73 -12.60 2.82
CA ILE A 138 8.50 -12.83 2.04
C ILE A 138 8.80 -13.66 0.79
N SER A 139 9.93 -13.45 0.13
CA SER A 139 10.28 -14.16 -1.11
C SER A 139 10.41 -15.67 -0.88
N GLU A 140 10.89 -16.11 0.29
CA GLU A 140 11.00 -17.53 0.62
C GLU A 140 9.63 -18.15 0.96
N VAL A 141 8.74 -17.35 1.54
CA VAL A 141 7.38 -17.78 1.92
C VAL A 141 6.50 -17.96 0.69
N ILE A 142 6.57 -17.06 -0.30
CA ILE A 142 5.63 -17.09 -1.45
C ILE A 142 6.09 -17.94 -2.62
N GLU A 143 7.27 -18.57 -2.53
CA GLU A 143 7.78 -19.51 -3.54
C GLU A 143 6.98 -20.83 -3.56
N SER A 144 6.24 -21.16 -2.49
CA SER A 144 5.31 -22.30 -2.49
C SER A 144 4.03 -21.98 -3.27
N GLN A 145 3.68 -22.85 -4.21
CA GLN A 145 2.40 -22.79 -4.94
C GLN A 145 1.28 -23.34 -4.06
N ASP A 146 0.87 -22.59 -3.04
CA ASP A 146 -0.26 -22.97 -2.21
C ASP A 146 -1.57 -22.48 -2.83
N SER A 147 -2.55 -23.39 -2.87
CA SER A 147 -3.91 -23.09 -3.28
C SER A 147 -4.66 -22.36 -2.17
N LEU A 148 -5.59 -21.49 -2.54
CA LEU A 148 -6.57 -20.92 -1.60
C LEU A 148 -7.29 -22.02 -0.82
N ASP A 149 -7.46 -21.80 0.48
CA ASP A 149 -8.27 -22.65 1.35
C ASP A 149 -9.40 -21.79 1.94
N ASP A 150 -10.62 -22.02 1.47
CA ASP A 150 -11.80 -21.23 1.85
C ASP A 150 -12.07 -21.28 3.37
N ALA A 151 -11.75 -22.39 4.04
CA ALA A 151 -11.93 -22.50 5.49
C ALA A 151 -10.91 -21.64 6.24
N GLN A 152 -9.66 -21.63 5.78
CA GLN A 152 -8.61 -20.76 6.33
C GLN A 152 -8.92 -19.29 6.06
N ILE A 153 -9.34 -18.91 4.85
CA ILE A 153 -9.78 -17.53 4.54
C ILE A 153 -10.90 -17.09 5.45
N LYS A 154 -11.91 -17.94 5.66
CA LYS A 154 -13.02 -17.62 6.56
C LYS A 154 -12.52 -17.38 7.98
N GLN A 155 -11.61 -18.19 8.49
CA GLN A 155 -11.01 -17.99 9.81
C GLN A 155 -10.21 -16.68 9.88
N LEU A 156 -9.38 -16.40 8.87
CA LEU A 156 -8.57 -15.18 8.79
C LEU A 156 -9.42 -13.92 8.65
N SER A 157 -10.61 -14.02 8.04
CA SER A 157 -11.57 -12.90 7.98
C SER A 157 -12.22 -12.59 9.34
N GLN A 158 -12.07 -13.47 10.33
CA GLN A 158 -12.69 -13.41 11.66
C GLN A 158 -11.67 -13.22 12.79
N VAL A 159 -10.45 -12.80 12.47
CA VAL A 159 -9.43 -12.45 13.47
C VAL A 159 -9.99 -11.40 14.43
N ALA A 160 -9.58 -11.44 15.70
CA ALA A 160 -10.10 -10.61 16.79
C ALA A 160 -9.65 -9.13 16.70
N VAL A 161 -9.99 -8.47 15.61
CA VAL A 161 -9.79 -7.05 15.32
C VAL A 161 -11.10 -6.40 14.95
N THR A 162 -11.25 -5.13 15.28
CA THR A 162 -12.45 -4.33 15.02
C THR A 162 -12.09 -3.12 14.16
N PRO A 163 -13.07 -2.40 13.58
CA PRO A 163 -12.77 -1.13 12.91
C PRO A 163 -12.00 -0.13 13.79
N ASP A 164 -12.15 -0.19 15.11
CA ASP A 164 -11.39 0.66 16.03
C ASP A 164 -9.93 0.22 16.25
N SER A 165 -9.55 -0.98 15.81
CA SER A 165 -8.16 -1.45 15.89
C SER A 165 -7.24 -0.62 15.00
N ILE A 166 -6.00 -0.40 15.47
CA ILE A 166 -4.94 0.20 14.66
C ILE A 166 -4.57 -0.78 13.54
N CYS A 167 -4.29 -0.26 12.35
CA CYS A 167 -3.95 -1.05 11.16
C CYS A 167 -2.67 -0.59 10.48
N HIS A 168 -2.39 0.72 10.51
CA HIS A 168 -1.14 1.27 10.01
C HIS A 168 -0.46 2.16 11.05
N ILE A 169 0.86 2.19 10.97
CA ILE A 169 1.72 3.22 11.54
C ILE A 169 2.43 3.91 10.38
N VAL A 170 2.44 5.24 10.38
CA VAL A 170 3.26 6.04 9.46
C VAL A 170 4.21 6.92 10.26
N PHE A 171 5.48 6.94 9.88
CA PHE A 171 6.49 7.76 10.53
C PHE A 171 6.56 9.15 9.88
N THR A 172 6.49 10.20 10.69
CA THR A 172 6.64 11.59 10.21
C THR A 172 7.95 12.20 10.72
N SER A 173 8.52 13.15 9.98
CA SER A 173 9.66 13.94 10.43
C SER A 173 9.22 14.82 11.61
N GLY A 174 9.43 14.32 12.83
CA GLY A 174 9.12 15.10 14.03
C GLY A 174 9.95 16.38 14.07
N THR A 175 9.34 17.48 14.50
CA THR A 175 10.02 18.79 14.66
C THR A 175 11.21 18.76 15.61
N THR A 176 11.30 17.72 16.46
CA THR A 176 12.38 17.49 17.41
C THR A 176 13.54 16.65 16.83
N GLY A 177 13.48 16.28 15.55
CA GLY A 177 14.47 15.42 14.89
C GLY A 177 14.21 13.92 15.06
N THR A 178 13.48 13.51 16.09
CA THR A 178 13.00 12.13 16.28
C THR A 178 11.69 11.90 15.51
N PRO A 179 11.61 10.89 14.64
CA PRO A 179 10.37 10.56 13.95
C PRO A 179 9.21 10.27 14.92
N LYS A 180 7.97 10.58 14.52
CA LYS A 180 6.77 10.25 15.30
C LYS A 180 5.97 9.17 14.58
N ALA A 181 5.60 8.11 15.30
CA ALA A 181 4.73 7.04 14.82
C ALA A 181 3.26 7.46 14.92
N VAL A 182 2.64 7.79 13.79
CA VAL A 182 1.22 8.14 13.69
C VAL A 182 0.42 6.86 13.51
N GLN A 183 -0.55 6.63 14.40
CA GLN A 183 -1.40 5.44 14.38
C GLN A 183 -2.69 5.71 13.60
N ILE A 184 -3.02 4.83 12.66
CA ILE A 184 -4.23 4.91 11.84
C ILE A 184 -5.09 3.67 12.11
N ARG A 185 -6.37 3.89 12.43
CA ARG A 185 -7.35 2.83 12.67
C ARG A 185 -8.04 2.43 11.37
N HIS A 186 -8.54 1.20 11.31
CA HIS A 186 -9.31 0.72 10.17
C HIS A 186 -10.49 1.66 9.87
N CYS A 187 -11.22 2.11 10.90
CA CYS A 187 -12.38 2.98 10.76
C CYS A 187 -12.03 4.34 10.13
N ASN A 188 -10.85 4.90 10.43
CA ASN A 188 -10.40 6.15 9.82
C ASN A 188 -10.31 6.01 8.30
N PHE A 189 -9.66 4.93 7.85
CA PHE A 189 -9.44 4.70 6.43
C PHE A 189 -10.72 4.28 5.70
N MET A 190 -11.51 3.39 6.29
CA MET A 190 -12.78 2.95 5.71
C MET A 190 -13.80 4.09 5.59
N ALA A 191 -13.86 5.00 6.56
CA ALA A 191 -14.71 6.19 6.48
C ALA A 191 -14.21 7.17 5.39
N TYR A 192 -12.89 7.37 5.30
CA TYR A 192 -12.28 8.18 4.24
C TYR A 192 -12.59 7.62 2.84
N MET A 193 -12.54 6.30 2.67
CA MET A 193 -12.85 5.62 1.40
C MET A 193 -14.25 5.89 0.86
N GLU A 194 -15.25 6.14 1.71
CA GLU A 194 -16.62 6.49 1.25
C GLU A 194 -16.64 7.77 0.40
N THR A 195 -15.66 8.66 0.61
CA THR A 195 -15.53 9.92 -0.12
C THR A 195 -14.61 9.83 -1.34
N HIS A 196 -13.96 8.68 -1.55
CA HIS A 196 -12.97 8.51 -2.59
C HIS A 196 -13.61 8.26 -3.97
N VAL A 197 -12.99 8.79 -5.03
CA VAL A 197 -13.52 8.70 -6.41
C VAL A 197 -13.26 7.35 -7.09
N ILE A 198 -12.17 6.66 -6.71
CA ILE A 198 -11.79 5.34 -7.24
C ILE A 198 -12.97 4.36 -7.15
N GLN A 199 -13.27 3.73 -8.27
CA GLN A 199 -14.27 2.68 -8.42
C GLN A 199 -13.61 1.36 -8.82
N THR A 200 -14.41 0.30 -8.84
CA THR A 200 -13.93 -1.03 -9.22
C THR A 200 -13.28 -1.01 -10.60
N ASP A 201 -13.82 -0.33 -11.62
CA ASP A 201 -13.24 -0.31 -12.98
C ASP A 201 -11.94 0.51 -13.13
N ASP A 202 -11.49 1.20 -12.09
CA ASP A 202 -10.26 1.99 -12.15
C ASP A 202 -8.98 1.14 -12.16
N ILE A 203 -7.93 1.75 -12.74
CA ILE A 203 -6.56 1.27 -12.74
C ILE A 203 -5.71 2.36 -12.11
N VAL A 204 -5.18 2.08 -10.93
CA VAL A 204 -4.50 3.03 -10.04
C VAL A 204 -2.99 2.87 -10.18
N LEU A 205 -2.28 3.95 -10.50
CA LEU A 205 -0.82 3.94 -10.52
C LEU A 205 -0.26 4.14 -9.12
N GLN A 206 0.54 3.18 -8.66
CA GLN A 206 1.25 3.24 -7.39
C GLN A 206 2.63 3.85 -7.60
N LEU A 207 2.76 5.15 -7.37
CA LEU A 207 4.02 5.87 -7.56
C LEU A 207 4.71 6.28 -6.25
N THR A 208 3.95 6.37 -5.16
CA THR A 208 4.43 6.96 -3.90
C THR A 208 5.29 5.99 -3.09
N SER A 209 6.31 6.51 -2.40
CA SER A 209 7.12 5.69 -1.47
C SER A 209 6.28 5.26 -0.26
N SER A 210 6.49 4.04 0.23
CA SER A 210 5.84 3.50 1.43
C SER A 210 6.07 4.34 2.71
N THR A 211 7.05 5.24 2.71
CA THR A 211 7.30 6.14 3.84
C THR A 211 6.34 7.34 3.94
N PHE A 212 5.52 7.58 2.93
CA PHE A 212 4.50 8.64 2.94
C PHE A 212 3.11 8.01 3.00
N ASP A 213 2.22 8.52 3.83
CA ASP A 213 0.84 8.03 3.98
C ASP A 213 0.05 7.94 2.66
N ALA A 214 0.35 8.78 1.66
CA ALA A 214 -0.24 8.71 0.34
C ALA A 214 -0.07 7.35 -0.38
N HIS A 215 0.91 6.50 -0.02
CA HIS A 215 0.96 5.14 -0.56
C HIS A 215 -0.22 4.27 -0.07
N LEU A 216 -0.76 4.53 1.13
CA LEU A 216 -1.93 3.83 1.65
C LEU A 216 -3.17 4.22 0.85
N ASP A 217 -3.29 5.49 0.46
CA ASP A 217 -4.34 5.97 -0.44
C ASP A 217 -4.29 5.25 -1.80
N GLU A 218 -3.11 5.13 -2.40
CA GLU A 218 -2.95 4.40 -3.66
C GLU A 218 -3.29 2.90 -3.54
N ILE A 219 -2.81 2.24 -2.48
CA ILE A 219 -2.86 0.78 -2.33
C ILE A 219 -4.19 0.30 -1.75
N ASP A 220 -4.54 0.78 -0.55
CA ASP A 220 -5.67 0.24 0.19
C ASP A 220 -7.00 0.62 -0.46
N VAL A 221 -7.11 1.85 -1.02
CA VAL A 221 -8.32 2.24 -1.74
C VAL A 221 -8.52 1.35 -2.96
N ALA A 222 -7.47 1.11 -3.75
CA ALA A 222 -7.56 0.30 -4.95
C ALA A 222 -8.06 -1.13 -4.61
N LEU A 223 -7.40 -1.78 -3.65
CA LEU A 223 -7.67 -3.17 -3.32
C LEU A 223 -9.01 -3.38 -2.59
N VAL A 224 -9.44 -2.42 -1.77
CA VAL A 224 -10.76 -2.47 -1.10
C VAL A 224 -11.92 -2.15 -2.06
N ARG A 225 -11.67 -1.35 -3.10
CA ARG A 225 -12.68 -1.06 -4.15
C ARG A 225 -12.74 -2.11 -5.26
N GLY A 226 -11.81 -3.08 -5.28
CA GLY A 226 -11.73 -4.08 -6.34
C GLY A 226 -11.07 -3.54 -7.63
N ALA A 227 -10.39 -2.39 -7.56
CA ALA A 227 -9.63 -1.77 -8.65
C ALA A 227 -8.33 -2.54 -8.94
N GLN A 228 -7.69 -2.24 -10.07
CA GLN A 228 -6.35 -2.76 -10.34
C GLN A 228 -5.29 -1.78 -9.85
N LEU A 229 -4.22 -2.30 -9.25
CA LEU A 229 -3.05 -1.54 -8.85
C LEU A 229 -1.89 -1.81 -9.83
N VAL A 230 -1.34 -0.76 -10.43
CA VAL A 230 -0.15 -0.84 -11.30
C VAL A 230 1.03 -0.22 -10.57
N LEU A 231 1.99 -1.05 -10.19
CA LEU A 231 3.19 -0.64 -9.49
C LEU A 231 4.23 -0.16 -10.50
N LEU A 232 4.87 0.96 -10.19
CA LEU A 232 6.14 1.30 -10.82
C LEU A 232 7.28 0.57 -10.10
N LYS A 233 8.29 0.13 -10.85
CA LYS A 233 9.54 -0.40 -10.27
C LYS A 233 10.20 0.58 -9.29
N PRO A 234 11.04 0.12 -8.33
CA PRO A 234 11.83 1.00 -7.46
C PRO A 234 12.56 2.10 -8.24
N GLY A 235 12.44 3.35 -7.80
CA GLY A 235 12.99 4.53 -8.50
C GLY A 235 12.34 4.90 -9.84
N GLY A 236 11.46 4.06 -10.40
CA GLY A 236 10.82 4.28 -11.70
C GLY A 236 9.97 5.55 -11.81
N HIS A 237 9.55 6.11 -10.68
CA HIS A 237 8.81 7.38 -10.66
C HIS A 237 9.65 8.60 -11.07
N PHE A 238 10.99 8.46 -11.18
CA PHE A 238 11.88 9.50 -11.73
C PHE A 238 12.10 9.38 -13.24
N ASP A 239 11.67 8.29 -13.87
CA ASP A 239 11.81 8.05 -15.31
C ASP A 239 10.46 8.28 -16.01
N PHE A 240 10.24 9.48 -16.53
CA PHE A 240 8.96 9.82 -17.15
C PHE A 240 8.68 9.10 -18.46
N ASP A 241 9.69 8.63 -19.20
CA ASP A 241 9.43 7.81 -20.38
C ASP A 241 8.86 6.45 -19.95
N TYR A 242 9.47 5.82 -18.94
CA TYR A 242 8.96 4.62 -18.31
C TYR A 242 7.54 4.83 -17.74
N VAL A 243 7.33 5.87 -16.93
CA VAL A 243 6.00 6.14 -16.33
C VAL A 243 4.93 6.31 -17.38
N THR A 244 5.18 7.12 -18.41
CA THR A 244 4.18 7.33 -19.47
C THR A 244 3.97 6.05 -20.28
N GLN A 245 5.01 5.27 -20.55
CA GLN A 245 4.88 3.97 -21.21
C GLN A 245 4.04 3.00 -20.36
N THR A 246 4.26 2.91 -19.05
CA THR A 246 3.46 2.10 -18.14
C THR A 246 2.00 2.53 -18.14
N ILE A 247 1.72 3.85 -18.05
CA ILE A 247 0.35 4.38 -18.11
C ILE A 247 -0.35 3.95 -19.40
N TYR A 248 0.36 4.03 -20.53
CA TYR A 248 -0.18 3.65 -21.83
C TYR A 248 -0.45 2.14 -21.95
N ASP A 249 0.52 1.31 -21.56
CA ASP A 249 0.43 -0.14 -21.72
C ASP A 249 -0.62 -0.78 -20.81
N THR A 250 -0.91 -0.14 -19.67
CA THR A 250 -1.85 -0.65 -18.66
C THR A 250 -3.13 0.15 -18.56
N GLU A 251 -3.31 1.18 -19.41
CA GLU A 251 -4.48 2.06 -19.45
C GLU A 251 -4.84 2.68 -18.09
N VAL A 252 -3.84 3.08 -17.30
CA VAL A 252 -4.04 3.72 -15.97
C VAL A 252 -5.08 4.84 -16.06
N THR A 253 -6.02 4.84 -15.11
CA THR A 253 -7.13 5.81 -15.04
C THR A 253 -6.98 6.79 -13.89
N PHE A 254 -6.21 6.47 -12.85
CA PHE A 254 -6.02 7.30 -11.66
C PHE A 254 -4.54 7.43 -11.30
N VAL A 255 -4.09 8.67 -11.09
CA VAL A 255 -2.75 8.98 -10.60
C VAL A 255 -2.84 10.03 -9.48
N GLY A 256 -2.17 9.77 -8.36
CA GLY A 256 -2.22 10.60 -7.15
C GLY A 256 -0.90 11.31 -6.79
N PRO A 257 -0.30 12.16 -7.66
CA PRO A 257 1.04 12.67 -7.40
C PRO A 257 1.05 13.92 -6.51
N VAL A 258 2.24 14.26 -5.98
CA VAL A 258 2.48 15.60 -5.42
C VAL A 258 2.58 16.66 -6.53
N PRO A 259 2.18 17.92 -6.28
CA PRO A 259 2.27 19.01 -7.26
C PRO A 259 3.63 19.20 -7.93
N SER A 260 4.73 19.09 -7.18
CA SER A 260 6.09 19.21 -7.73
C SER A 260 6.40 18.13 -8.77
N TRP A 261 5.99 16.89 -8.52
CA TRP A 261 6.12 15.78 -9.46
C TRP A 261 5.27 15.99 -10.71
N MET A 262 4.02 16.46 -10.53
CA MET A 262 3.13 16.80 -11.64
C MET A 262 3.74 17.88 -12.57
N ASN A 263 4.33 18.92 -11.99
CA ASN A 263 4.99 19.98 -12.77
C ASN A 263 6.19 19.46 -13.56
N ALA A 264 6.98 18.56 -12.97
CA ALA A 264 8.11 17.92 -13.65
C ALA A 264 7.63 17.03 -14.82
N LEU A 265 6.54 16.28 -14.63
CA LEU A 265 5.88 15.54 -15.70
C LEU A 265 5.39 16.48 -16.81
N GLY A 266 4.70 17.58 -16.47
CA GLY A 266 4.21 18.58 -17.43
C GLY A 266 5.33 19.14 -18.31
N LYS A 267 6.47 19.49 -17.71
CA LYS A 267 7.66 19.91 -18.46
C LYS A 267 8.12 18.83 -19.43
N PHE A 268 8.26 17.59 -18.96
CA PHE A 268 8.65 16.47 -19.82
C PHE A 268 7.67 16.27 -20.98
N LEU A 269 6.36 16.32 -20.72
CA LEU A 269 5.33 16.17 -21.75
C LEU A 269 5.37 17.30 -22.78
N SER A 270 5.66 18.54 -22.38
CA SER A 270 5.78 19.68 -23.29
C SER A 270 6.91 19.51 -24.33
N GLU A 271 7.96 18.78 -23.95
CA GLU A 271 9.12 18.49 -24.80
C GLU A 271 8.96 17.17 -25.59
N ASN A 272 8.00 16.30 -25.21
CA ASN A 272 7.86 14.93 -25.73
C ASN A 272 6.44 14.62 -26.21
N ARG A 273 6.15 14.93 -27.49
CA ARG A 273 4.82 14.75 -28.09
C ARG A 273 4.30 13.30 -28.02
N ARG A 274 5.17 12.29 -28.16
CA ARG A 274 4.78 10.88 -28.04
C ARG A 274 4.27 10.56 -26.63
N ALA A 275 4.88 11.14 -25.60
CA ALA A 275 4.49 10.90 -24.21
C ALA A 275 3.15 11.56 -23.86
N GLN A 276 2.75 12.64 -24.55
CA GLN A 276 1.43 13.26 -24.38
C GLN A 276 0.29 12.29 -24.75
N GLU A 277 0.48 11.50 -25.81
CA GLU A 277 -0.50 10.50 -26.25
C GLU A 277 -0.62 9.34 -25.24
N ARG A 278 0.47 9.05 -24.53
CA ARG A 278 0.56 7.92 -23.60
C ARG A 278 -0.22 8.10 -22.30
N VAL A 279 -0.55 9.34 -21.92
CA VAL A 279 -1.23 9.64 -20.64
C VAL A 279 -2.74 9.88 -20.77
N LYS A 280 -3.32 9.65 -21.96
CA LYS A 280 -4.71 9.98 -22.26
C LYS A 280 -5.75 9.13 -21.54
N SER A 281 -5.37 7.95 -21.04
CA SER A 281 -6.26 7.07 -20.26
C SER A 281 -6.54 7.64 -18.86
N VAL A 282 -5.68 8.52 -18.34
CA VAL A 282 -5.80 9.05 -16.98
C VAL A 282 -7.02 9.99 -16.89
N ARG A 283 -8.03 9.55 -16.14
CA ARG A 283 -9.28 10.28 -15.87
C ARG A 283 -9.13 11.20 -14.67
N TRP A 284 -8.37 10.76 -13.67
CA TRP A 284 -8.24 11.42 -12.38
C TRP A 284 -6.78 11.72 -12.05
N TRP A 285 -6.51 13.01 -11.82
CA TRP A 285 -5.25 13.49 -11.24
C TRP A 285 -5.54 14.05 -9.86
N TYR A 286 -5.23 13.28 -8.82
CA TYR A 286 -5.51 13.63 -7.44
C TYR A 286 -4.25 14.21 -6.78
N LEU A 287 -4.26 15.51 -6.47
CA LEU A 287 -3.07 16.21 -5.98
C LEU A 287 -3.12 16.42 -4.46
N GLY A 288 -2.03 16.11 -3.78
CA GLY A 288 -1.89 16.28 -2.33
C GLY A 288 -0.45 16.54 -1.88
N GLY A 289 -0.24 16.77 -0.58
CA GLY A 289 1.08 16.85 0.05
C GLY A 289 1.81 18.20 -0.06
N GLU A 290 1.49 19.05 -1.03
CA GLU A 290 2.10 20.38 -1.19
C GLU A 290 1.04 21.44 -1.55
N GLU A 291 1.36 22.71 -1.31
CA GLU A 291 0.55 23.82 -1.81
C GLU A 291 0.57 23.82 -3.35
N LYS A 292 -0.61 23.82 -3.96
CA LYS A 292 -0.77 23.95 -5.41
C LYS A 292 -0.40 25.36 -5.84
N LYS A 293 0.84 25.56 -6.28
CA LYS A 293 1.24 26.71 -7.12
C LYS A 293 0.70 26.50 -8.54
N GLU A 294 0.57 27.57 -9.34
CA GLU A 294 0.04 27.49 -10.71
C GLU A 294 0.63 26.28 -11.47
N LEU A 295 -0.24 25.39 -11.95
CA LEU A 295 0.18 24.22 -12.73
C LEU A 295 0.45 24.67 -14.16
N HIS A 296 1.67 24.47 -14.64
CA HIS A 296 2.01 24.61 -16.05
C HIS A 296 1.91 23.23 -16.69
N VAL A 297 0.68 22.77 -16.96
CA VAL A 297 0.41 21.54 -17.73
C VAL A 297 0.26 21.87 -19.20
#